data_AF-A0A963HCK2-F1
#
_entry.id   AF-A0A963HCK2-F1
#
_cell.length_a   1.000
_cell.length_b   1.000
_cell.length_c   1.000
_cell.angle_alpha   90.00
_cell.angle_beta   90.00
_cell.angle_gamma   90.00
#
_symmetry.space_group_name_H-M   'P 1'
#
loop_
_entity.id
_entity.type
_entity.pdbx_description
1 polymer ?
#
loop_
_entity_poly.entity_id
_entity_poly.type
_entity_poly.pdbx_seq_one_letter_code
_entity_poly.pdbx_strand_id
1 'polypeptide(L)'
;MSELPPSDLALFWAGVIALAIIVYVILDGFDLGVGILFGSTVDEARRVSMMNSIAPFWDGNETWLVIVGAGLFATFPTVYAVFLGAFYIPVLLLLLGLIFRGVAFEFRYRGQRLRWLW
;
A
#
# COMPACT_ATOMS: atom_id res chain seq x y z
N MET A 1 -1.17 17.89 35.37
CA MET A 1 -2.30 17.66 34.44
C MET A 1 -2.54 16.16 34.46
N SER A 2 -3.63 15.69 35.08
CA SER A 2 -3.97 14.27 35.06
C SER A 2 -4.43 13.91 33.66
N GLU A 3 -3.74 12.98 33.01
CA GLU A 3 -4.12 12.50 31.68
C GLU A 3 -5.50 11.83 31.81
N LEU A 4 -6.50 12.40 31.13
CA LEU A 4 -7.81 11.78 31.05
C LEU A 4 -7.66 10.48 30.25
N PRO A 5 -8.22 9.36 30.72
CA PRO A 5 -8.16 8.12 29.97
C PRO A 5 -8.78 8.33 28.56
N PRO A 6 -8.19 7.75 27.50
CA PRO A 6 -8.79 7.80 26.18
C PRO A 6 -10.23 7.29 26.22
N SER A 7 -11.14 7.93 25.50
CA SER A 7 -12.52 7.42 25.41
C SER A 7 -12.52 6.03 24.75
N ASP A 8 -13.43 5.16 25.17
CA ASP A 8 -13.56 3.80 24.59
C ASP A 8 -13.72 3.84 23.07
N LEU A 9 -14.42 4.87 22.57
CA LEU A 9 -14.57 5.12 21.13
C LEU A 9 -13.24 5.47 20.45
N ALA A 10 -12.37 6.25 21.10
CA ALA A 10 -11.04 6.54 20.58
C ALA A 10 -10.19 5.27 20.54
N LEU A 11 -10.23 4.43 21.58
CA LEU A 11 -9.49 3.15 21.58
C LEU A 11 -10.00 2.20 20.50
N PHE A 12 -11.32 2.12 20.29
CA PHE A 12 -11.90 1.32 19.22
C PHE A 12 -11.37 1.74 17.85
N TRP A 13 -11.46 3.03 17.51
CA TRP A 13 -10.99 3.51 16.20
C TRP A 13 -9.48 3.44 16.04
N ALA A 14 -8.71 3.66 17.10
CA ALA A 14 -7.27 3.42 17.09
C ALA A 14 -6.96 1.95 16.77
N GLY A 15 -7.73 1.01 17.34
CA GLY A 15 -7.64 -0.42 17.03
C GLY A 15 -7.99 -0.74 15.57
N VAL A 16 -9.05 -0.14 15.03
CA VAL A 16 -9.44 -0.30 13.61
C VAL A 16 -8.34 0.19 12.67
N ILE A 17 -7.78 1.38 12.94
CA ILE A 17 -6.69 1.95 12.13
C ILE A 17 -5.43 1.10 12.26
N ALA A 18 -5.06 0.66 13.46
CA ALA A 18 -3.92 -0.22 13.67
C ALA A 18 -4.07 -1.55 12.92
N LEU A 19 -5.27 -2.14 12.95
CA LEU A 19 -5.58 -3.34 12.16
C LEU A 19 -5.44 -3.08 10.67
N ALA A 20 -5.98 -1.96 10.16
CA ALA A 20 -5.88 -1.60 8.76
C ALA A 20 -4.42 -1.43 8.31
N ILE A 21 -3.56 -0.82 9.15
CA ILE A 21 -2.12 -0.70 8.90
C ILE A 21 -1.48 -2.09 8.83
N ILE A 22 -1.75 -2.97 9.80
CA ILE A 22 -1.18 -4.33 9.84
C ILE A 22 -1.57 -5.10 8.58
N VAL A 23 -2.85 -5.05 8.21
CA VAL A 23 -3.36 -5.72 7.01
C VAL A 23 -2.69 -5.15 5.75
N TYR A 24 -2.59 -3.83 5.61
CA TYR A 24 -1.88 -3.20 4.50
C TYR A 24 -0.42 -3.67 4.41
N VAL A 25 0.32 -3.62 5.53
CA VAL A 25 1.74 -4.01 5.56
C VAL A 25 1.93 -5.47 5.17
N ILE A 26 1.04 -6.37 5.57
CA ILE A 26 1.13 -7.80 5.21
C ILE A 26 0.80 -8.01 3.74
N LEU A 27 -0.34 -7.48 3.28
CA LEU A 27 -0.84 -7.73 1.93
C LEU A 27 0.02 -7.02 0.88
N ASP A 28 0.27 -5.73 1.07
CA ASP A 28 1.09 -4.94 0.14
C ASP A 28 2.57 -5.30 0.25
N GLY A 29 3.04 -5.68 1.45
CA GLY A 29 4.39 -6.19 1.65
C GLY A 29 4.67 -7.49 0.89
N PHE A 30 3.66 -8.35 0.73
CA PHE A 30 3.75 -9.52 -0.15
C PHE A 30 3.91 -9.10 -1.62
N ASP A 31 3.09 -8.17 -2.11
CA ASP A 31 3.16 -7.69 -3.50
C ASP A 31 4.52 -7.06 -3.81
N LEU A 32 5.01 -6.18 -2.92
CA LEU A 32 6.31 -5.56 -3.04
C LEU A 32 7.46 -6.58 -2.94
N GLY A 33 7.33 -7.58 -2.07
CA GLY A 33 8.29 -8.67 -1.93
C GLY A 33 8.42 -9.49 -3.21
N VAL A 34 7.29 -9.84 -3.85
CA VAL A 34 7.30 -10.51 -5.15
C VAL A 34 7.88 -9.60 -6.23
N GLY A 35 7.59 -8.29 -6.20
CA GLY A 35 8.20 -7.30 -7.08
C GLY A 35 9.73 -7.22 -6.98
N ILE A 36 10.29 -7.31 -5.77
CA ILE A 36 11.75 -7.37 -5.55
C ILE A 36 12.32 -8.68 -6.11
N LEU A 37 11.67 -9.81 -5.81
CA LEU A 37 12.10 -11.13 -6.29
C LEU A 37 11.99 -11.25 -7.81
N PHE A 38 11.08 -10.52 -8.46
CA PHE A 38 10.91 -10.53 -9.92
C PHE A 38 12.22 -10.20 -10.64
N GLY A 39 13.03 -9.29 -10.09
CA GLY A 39 14.35 -8.94 -10.62
C GLY A 39 15.42 -10.03 -10.46
N SER A 40 15.24 -10.99 -9.56
CA SER A 40 16.22 -12.05 -9.28
C SER A 40 16.12 -13.26 -10.21
N THR A 41 15.06 -13.37 -11.02
CA THR A 41 14.86 -14.49 -11.94
C THR A 41 14.84 -14.02 -13.39
N VAL A 42 15.52 -14.77 -14.27
CA VAL A 42 15.51 -14.57 -15.72
C VAL A 42 14.53 -15.50 -16.44
N ASP A 43 13.90 -16.41 -15.70
CA ASP A 43 12.94 -17.38 -16.23
C ASP A 43 11.57 -16.72 -16.42
N GLU A 44 11.16 -16.56 -17.69
CA GLU A 44 9.89 -15.93 -18.06
C GLU A 44 8.68 -16.69 -17.50
N ALA A 45 8.75 -18.02 -17.37
CA ALA A 45 7.65 -18.81 -16.80
C ALA A 45 7.45 -18.49 -15.31
N ARG A 46 8.55 -18.33 -14.56
CA ARG A 46 8.50 -17.88 -13.16
C ARG A 46 7.99 -16.44 -13.05
N ARG A 47 8.46 -15.54 -13.91
CA ARG A 47 7.99 -14.14 -13.95
C ARG A 47 6.48 -14.05 -14.16
N VAL A 48 5.94 -14.82 -15.12
CA VAL A 48 4.50 -14.88 -15.37
C VAL A 48 3.75 -15.44 -14.15
N SER A 49 4.25 -16.51 -13.53
CA SER A 49 3.64 -17.08 -12.32
C SER A 49 3.61 -16.09 -11.15
N MET A 50 4.69 -15.34 -10.94
CA MET A 50 4.80 -14.32 -9.89
C MET A 50 3.84 -13.16 -10.12
N MET A 51 3.64 -12.75 -11.38
CA MET A 51 2.67 -11.70 -11.70
C MET A 51 1.22 -12.17 -11.50
N ASN A 52 0.91 -13.39 -11.95
CA ASN A 52 -0.42 -13.97 -11.79
C ASN A 52 -0.82 -14.15 -10.32
N SER A 53 0.17 -14.29 -9.43
CA SER A 53 -0.05 -14.35 -7.99
C SER A 53 -0.15 -12.99 -7.30
N ILE A 54 -0.27 -11.87 -8.01
CA ILE A 54 -0.48 -10.52 -7.44
C ILE A 54 -1.66 -9.82 -8.11
N ALA A 55 -1.74 -9.98 -9.44
CA ALA A 55 -2.69 -9.28 -10.30
C ALA A 55 -4.17 -9.24 -9.84
N PRO A 56 -4.74 -10.28 -9.18
CA PRO A 56 -6.15 -10.25 -8.79
C PRO A 56 -6.45 -9.41 -7.55
N PHE A 57 -5.44 -9.08 -6.73
CA PHE A 57 -5.67 -8.53 -5.38
C PHE A 57 -4.92 -7.23 -5.07
N TRP A 58 -3.88 -6.87 -5.84
CA TRP A 58 -3.09 -5.67 -5.57
C TRP A 58 -3.92 -4.38 -5.44
N ASP A 59 -4.95 -4.19 -6.27
CA ASP A 59 -5.82 -3.01 -6.23
C ASP A 59 -6.66 -2.96 -4.94
N GLY A 60 -7.05 -4.14 -4.43
CA GLY A 60 -7.72 -4.26 -3.14
C GLY A 60 -6.80 -3.90 -1.97
N ASN A 61 -5.50 -4.19 -2.09
CA ASN A 61 -4.53 -3.92 -1.03
C ASN A 61 -4.39 -2.41 -0.76
N GLU A 62 -4.46 -1.58 -1.81
CA GLU A 62 -4.38 -0.12 -1.69
C GLU A 62 -5.55 0.48 -0.90
N THR A 63 -6.71 -0.19 -0.91
CA THR A 63 -7.89 0.29 -0.19
C THR A 63 -7.63 0.37 1.32
N TRP A 64 -6.77 -0.49 1.87
CA TRP A 64 -6.40 -0.44 3.29
C TRP A 64 -5.63 0.84 3.63
N LEU A 65 -4.73 1.29 2.76
CA LEU A 65 -4.01 2.55 2.94
C LEU A 65 -4.97 3.75 2.92
N VAL A 66 -5.97 3.72 2.04
CA VAL A 66 -7.03 4.74 1.98
C VAL A 66 -7.84 4.78 3.28
N ILE A 67 -8.20 3.62 3.83
CA ILE A 67 -8.91 3.51 5.11
C ILE A 67 -8.07 4.11 6.24
N VAL A 68 -6.76 3.87 6.28
CA VAL A 68 -5.86 4.47 7.27
C VAL A 68 -5.86 5.99 7.16
N GLY A 69 -5.68 6.53 5.96
CA GLY A 69 -5.65 7.98 5.73
C GLY A 69 -6.99 8.65 6.08
N ALA A 70 -8.09 8.10 5.57
CA ALA A 70 -9.43 8.62 5.82
C ALA A 70 -9.86 8.46 7.29
N GLY A 71 -9.53 7.34 7.92
CA GLY A 71 -9.82 7.05 9.32
C GLY A 71 -9.06 7.97 10.27
N LEU A 72 -7.77 8.22 10.00
CA LEU A 72 -6.98 9.20 10.75
C LEU A 72 -7.55 10.61 10.57
N PHE A 73 -7.91 11.02 9.35
CA PHE A 73 -8.50 12.33 9.10
C PHE A 73 -9.83 12.52 9.83
N ALA A 74 -10.71 11.52 9.78
CA ALA A 74 -12.05 11.59 10.38
C ALA A 74 -12.03 11.53 11.91
N THR A 75 -11.22 10.64 12.49
CA THR A 75 -11.25 10.36 13.94
C THR A 75 -10.15 11.10 14.71
N PHE A 76 -8.96 11.27 14.11
CA PHE A 76 -7.79 11.85 14.77
C PHE A 76 -7.14 12.96 13.91
N PRO A 77 -7.86 14.06 13.61
CA PRO A 77 -7.41 15.07 12.67
C PRO A 77 -6.07 15.71 13.06
N THR A 78 -5.80 15.88 14.36
CA THR A 78 -4.51 16.40 14.85
C THR A 78 -3.36 15.44 14.54
N VAL A 79 -3.57 14.14 14.73
CA VAL A 79 -2.56 13.11 14.41
C VAL A 79 -2.31 13.08 12.91
N TYR A 80 -3.38 13.13 12.10
CA TYR A 80 -3.30 13.20 10.65
C TYR A 80 -2.47 14.41 10.18
N ALA A 81 -2.75 15.61 10.71
CA ALA A 81 -2.06 16.83 10.34
C ALA A 81 -0.57 16.81 10.72
N VAL A 82 -0.24 16.35 11.93
CA VAL A 82 1.15 16.22 12.39
C VAL A 82 1.90 15.18 11.56
N PHE A 83 1.28 14.02 11.31
CA PHE A 83 1.87 12.95 10.53
C PHE A 83 2.17 13.40 9.10
N LEU A 84 1.19 13.95 8.38
CA LEU A 84 1.41 14.42 7.01
C LEU A 84 2.38 15.60 6.96
N GLY A 85 2.39 16.48 7.97
CA GLY A 85 3.39 17.54 8.05
C GLY A 85 4.82 17.00 8.17
N ALA A 86 5.03 15.99 9.02
CA ALA A 86 6.35 15.38 9.24
C ALA A 86 6.79 14.44 8.10
N PHE A 87 5.84 13.71 7.50
CA PHE A 87 6.11 12.65 6.52
C PHE A 87 5.63 13.01 5.11
N TYR A 88 5.46 14.30 4.79
CA TYR A 88 4.96 14.74 3.49
C TYR A 88 5.72 14.12 2.32
N ILE A 89 7.05 14.26 2.31
CA ILE A 89 7.90 13.73 1.23
C ILE A 89 7.87 12.19 1.19
N PRO A 90 8.07 11.45 2.30
CA PRO A 90 7.91 10.00 2.31
C PRO A 90 6.55 9.51 1.80
N VAL A 91 5.45 10.11 2.24
CA VAL A 91 4.09 9.72 1.80
C VAL A 91 3.90 10.03 0.32
N LEU A 92 4.40 11.17 -0.17
CA LEU A 92 4.33 11.50 -1.59
C LEU A 92 5.09 10.47 -2.45
N LEU A 93 6.29 10.07 -2.04
CA LEU A 93 7.08 9.05 -2.73
C LEU A 93 6.40 7.68 -2.71
N LEU A 94 5.79 7.30 -1.58
CA LEU A 94 4.98 6.09 -1.47
C LEU A 94 3.85 6.13 -2.53
N LEU A 95 3.03 7.18 -2.52
CA LEU A 95 1.90 7.31 -3.44
C LEU A 95 2.33 7.30 -4.91
N LEU A 96 3.42 7.98 -5.26
CA LEU A 96 3.99 7.93 -6.61
C LEU A 96 4.43 6.51 -6.99
N GLY A 97 5.08 5.79 -6.08
CA GLY A 97 5.47 4.40 -6.29
C GLY A 97 4.28 3.48 -6.56
N LEU A 98 3.18 3.66 -5.81
CA LEU A 98 1.94 2.90 -5.99
C LEU A 98 1.27 3.20 -7.34
N ILE A 99 1.26 4.47 -7.77
CA ILE A 99 0.79 4.85 -9.11
C ILE A 99 1.62 4.16 -10.20
N PHE A 100 2.94 4.24 -10.11
CA PHE A 100 3.83 3.58 -11.09
C PHE A 100 3.61 2.06 -11.13
N ARG A 101 3.38 1.43 -9.97
CA ARG A 101 3.09 0.01 -9.87
C ARG A 101 1.80 -0.36 -10.63
N GLY A 102 0.71 0.38 -10.39
CA GLY A 102 -0.56 0.15 -11.10
C GLY A 102 -0.42 0.35 -12.61
N VAL A 103 0.29 1.40 -13.02
CA VAL A 103 0.57 1.68 -14.44
C VAL A 103 1.40 0.57 -15.08
N ALA A 104 2.43 0.05 -14.38
CA ALA A 104 3.28 -1.02 -14.88
C ALA A 104 2.49 -2.34 -15.09
N PHE A 105 1.58 -2.69 -14.18
CA PHE A 105 0.74 -3.87 -14.33
C PHE A 105 -0.22 -3.75 -15.52
N GLU A 106 -0.89 -2.61 -15.69
CA GLU A 106 -1.82 -2.38 -16.80
C GLU A 106 -1.09 -2.40 -18.16
N PHE A 107 0.08 -1.76 -18.26
CA PHE A 107 0.88 -1.79 -19.48
C PHE A 107 1.40 -3.19 -19.82
N ARG A 108 1.78 -4.01 -18.84
CA ARG A 108 2.20 -5.40 -19.08
C ARG A 108 1.05 -6.26 -19.62
N TYR A 109 -0.17 -6.07 -19.12
CA TYR A 109 -1.34 -6.81 -19.57
C TYR A 109 -1.73 -6.46 -21.02
N ARG A 110 -1.61 -5.18 -21.42
CA ARG A 110 -1.95 -4.73 -22.79
C ARG A 110 -0.79 -4.78 -23.79
N GLY A 111 0.45 -4.76 -23.32
CA GLY A 111 1.66 -4.59 -24.12
C GLY A 111 2.23 -5.89 -24.71
N GLN A 112 1.51 -6.55 -25.63
CA GLN A 112 2.13 -7.65 -26.40
C GLN A 112 3.11 -7.16 -27.49
N ARG A 113 3.07 -5.87 -27.89
CA ARG A 113 3.81 -5.34 -29.06
C ARG A 113 5.25 -4.85 -28.80
N LEU A 114 5.63 -4.54 -27.55
CA LEU A 114 6.94 -3.95 -27.20
C LEU A 114 7.72 -4.79 -26.17
N ARG A 115 7.49 -6.12 -26.15
CA ARG A 115 8.15 -7.06 -25.23
C ARG A 115 9.69 -7.09 -25.31
N TRP A 116 10.32 -6.48 -26.32
CA TRP A 116 11.78 -6.48 -26.47
C TRP A 116 12.49 -5.38 -25.66
N LEU A 117 11.82 -4.27 -25.33
CA LEU A 117 12.48 -3.13 -24.66
C LEU A 117 12.68 -3.32 -23.14
N TRP A 118 12.33 -4.48 -22.59
CA TRP A 118 12.38 -4.85 -21.17
C TRP A 118 12.92 -6.27 -21.01
#